data_AF-A0A3B8V144-F1
#
_entry.id   AF-A0A3B8V144-F1
#
_cell.length_a   1.000
_cell.length_b   1.000
_cell.length_c   1.000
_cell.angle_alpha   90.00
_cell.angle_beta   90.00
_cell.angle_gamma   90.00
#
_symmetry.space_group_name_H-M   'P 1'
#
loop_
_entity.id
_entity.type
_entity.pdbx_description
1 polymer ?
#
loop_
_entity_poly.entity_id
_entity_poly.type
_entity_poly.pdbx_seq_one_letter_code
_entity_poly.pdbx_strand_id
1 'polypeptide(L)' 'LARQSIIDSWPASCEDATARADWGWSPTYDLASAFDEYLVPRIRARYES' A
#
# COMPACT_ATOMS: atom_id res chain seq x y z
N LEU A 1 19.66 -4.12 12.46
CA LEU A 1 20.20 -2.83 11.97
C LEU A 1 20.27 -2.76 10.44
N ALA A 2 20.78 -3.77 9.70
CA ALA A 2 20.89 -3.69 8.23
C ALA A 2 19.57 -3.56 7.43
N ARG A 3 18.44 -4.07 7.94
CA ARG A 3 17.13 -3.91 7.27
C ARG A 3 16.50 -2.55 7.51
N GLN A 4 16.82 -1.91 8.64
CA GLN A 4 16.26 -0.60 9.00
C GLN A 4 16.80 0.49 8.07
N SER A 5 18.11 0.46 7.78
CA SER A 5 18.72 1.42 6.85
C SER A 5 18.14 1.38 5.44
N ILE A 6 17.57 0.25 5.01
CA ILE A 6 16.84 0.16 3.74
C ILE A 6 15.54 0.96 3.83
N ILE A 7 14.77 0.76 4.92
CA ILE A 7 13.52 1.47 5.16
C ILE A 7 13.76 2.97 5.31
N ASP A 8 14.79 3.36 6.06
CA ASP A 8 15.13 4.76 6.31
C ASP A 8 15.52 5.51 5.03
N SER A 9 15.92 4.80 3.97
CA SER A 9 16.26 5.39 2.67
C SER A 9 15.05 5.65 1.78
N TRP A 10 13.87 5.10 2.11
CA TRP A 10 12.68 5.22 1.28
C TRP A 10 11.92 6.53 1.57
N PRO A 11 11.31 7.15 0.54
CA PRO A 11 10.45 8.29 0.75
C PRO A 11 9.21 7.86 1.55
N ALA A 12 8.79 8.70 2.50
CA ALA A 12 7.61 8.45 3.32
C ALA A 12 6.29 8.55 2.52
N SER A 13 6.29 9.31 1.42
CA SER A 13 5.13 9.51 0.54
C SER A 13 5.59 9.67 -0.91
N CYS A 14 4.72 9.29 -1.85
CA CYS A 14 4.91 9.53 -3.28
C CYS A 14 4.05 10.71 -3.70
N GLU A 15 4.66 11.76 -4.26
CA GLU A 15 3.93 12.86 -4.88
C GLU A 15 3.40 12.40 -6.23
N ASP A 16 2.08 12.38 -6.39
CA ASP A 16 1.37 11.78 -7.52
C ASP A 16 0.65 12.83 -8.40
N ALA A 17 0.80 14.13 -8.09
CA ALA A 17 0.10 15.22 -8.78
C ALA A 17 0.25 15.22 -10.31
N THR A 18 1.44 14.93 -10.84
CA THR A 18 1.66 14.85 -12.30
C THR A 18 0.83 13.75 -12.94
N ALA A 19 0.74 12.57 -12.31
CA ALA A 19 -0.08 11.48 -12.82
C ALA A 19 -1.58 11.79 -12.76
N ARG A 20 -2.02 12.48 -11.70
CA ARG A 20 -3.39 13.00 -11.59
C ARG A 20 -3.71 13.97 -12.72
N ALA A 21 -2.79 14.87 -13.05
CA ALA A 21 -2.97 15.90 -14.07
C ALA A 21 -2.91 15.33 -15.50
N ASP A 22 -1.92 14.50 -15.81
CA ASP A 22 -1.62 14.07 -17.17
C ASP A 22 -2.62 13.03 -17.69
N TRP A 23 -3.05 12.10 -16.82
CA TRP A 23 -3.89 10.97 -17.23
C TRP A 23 -4.99 10.63 -16.22
N GLY A 24 -5.31 11.56 -15.31
CA GLY A 24 -6.45 11.42 -14.42
C GLY A 24 -6.30 10.30 -13.39
N TRP A 25 -5.06 9.92 -13.06
CA TRP A 25 -4.84 8.86 -12.08
C TRP A 25 -5.49 9.21 -10.73
N SER A 26 -6.11 8.23 -10.10
CA SER A 26 -6.62 8.33 -8.73
C SER A 26 -6.59 6.95 -8.08
N PRO A 27 -6.20 6.83 -6.80
CA PRO A 27 -6.21 5.55 -6.12
C PRO A 27 -7.65 5.06 -5.95
N THR A 28 -7.89 3.80 -6.28
CA THR A 28 -9.21 3.15 -6.10
C THR A 28 -9.42 2.65 -4.67
N TYR A 29 -8.33 2.25 -4.01
CA TYR A 29 -8.35 1.66 -2.68
C TYR A 29 -7.53 2.50 -1.72
N ASP A 30 -8.04 2.63 -0.50
CA ASP A 30 -7.38 3.24 0.63
C ASP A 30 -6.85 2.16 1.60
N LEU A 31 -6.31 2.61 2.74
CA LEU A 31 -5.78 1.70 3.75
C LEU A 31 -6.86 0.78 4.33
N ALA A 32 -8.06 1.29 4.56
CA ALA A 32 -9.14 0.51 5.16
C ALA A 32 -9.60 -0.61 4.22
N SER A 33 -9.95 -0.28 2.98
CA SER A 33 -10.34 -1.25 1.95
C SER A 33 -9.23 -2.28 1.67
N ALA A 34 -7.95 -1.87 1.65
CA ALA A 34 -6.84 -2.82 1.50
C ALA A 34 -6.78 -3.86 2.64
N PHE A 35 -7.06 -3.47 3.88
CA PHE A 35 -7.07 -4.39 5.02
C PHE A 35 -8.33 -5.27 5.05
N ASP A 36 -9.49 -4.64 4.90
CA ASP A 36 -10.78 -5.30 5.08
C ASP A 36 -11.13 -6.24 3.92
N GLU A 37 -10.79 -5.85 2.69
CA GLU A 37 -11.20 -6.60 1.50
C GLU A 37 -10.11 -7.55 0.99
N TYR A 38 -8.83 -7.18 1.14
CA TYR A 38 -7.73 -7.95 0.57
C TYR A 38 -6.90 -8.69 1.63
N LEU A 39 -6.30 -7.97 2.57
CA LEU A 39 -5.24 -8.54 3.41
C LEU A 39 -5.79 -9.50 4.48
N VAL A 40 -6.71 -9.04 5.32
CA VAL A 40 -7.21 -9.82 6.47
C VAL A 40 -7.97 -11.08 6.03
N PRO A 41 -8.89 -11.04 5.05
CA PRO A 41 -9.59 -12.23 4.61
C PRO A 41 -8.65 -13.33 4.10
N ARG A 42 -7.60 -12.94 3.34
CA ARG A 42 -6.62 -13.89 2.79
C ARG A 42 -5.74 -14.51 3.85
N ILE A 43 -5.35 -13.74 4.87
CA ILE A 43 -4.60 -14.26 6.00
C ILE A 43 -5.46 -15.27 6.77
N ARG A 44 -6.71 -14.93 7.10
CA ARG A 44 -7.62 -15.85 7.81
C ARG A 44 -7.78 -17.17 7.05
N ALA A 45 -8.11 -17.12 5.77
CA ALA A 45 -8.25 -18.30 4.93
C ALA A 45 -6.99 -19.18 4.90
N ARG A 46 -5.79 -18.59 5.03
CA ARG A 46 -4.51 -19.31 5.05
C ARG A 46 -4.25 -20.06 6.36
N TYR A 47 -4.86 -19.64 7.46
CA TYR A 47 -4.65 -20.19 8.81
C TYR A 47 -5.91 -20.87 9.39
N GLU A 48 -6.97 -21.01 8.61
CA GLU A 48 -8.18 -21.77 8.98
C GLU A 48 -7.99 -23.30 8.92
N SER A 49 -6.78 -23.80 8.59
CA SER A 49 -6.40 -25.22 8.63
C SER A 49 -5.67 -25.61 9.92
#